data_AF-A0A1Q6X7X4-F1
#
_entry.id   AF-A0A1Q6X7X4-F1
#
_cell.length_a   1.000
_cell.length_b   1.000
_cell.length_c   1.000
_cell.angle_alpha   90.00
_cell.angle_beta   90.00
_cell.angle_gamma   90.00
#
_symmetry.space_group_name_H-M   'P 1'
#
loop_
_entity.id
_entity.type
_entity.pdbx_description
1 polymer ?
#
loop_
_entity_poly.entity_id
_entity_poly.type
_entity_poly.pdbx_seq_one_letter_code
_entity_poly.pdbx_strand_id
1 'polypeptide(L)'
;MHEAGRRTERVPWGAGEEITVYRPTAGRDSEYHLFFDDRGLLIGYIGILYEGLDLAAQRDYTTWLAKQTPTDFLLPAEVSGRAAGLRSGRLYGDQGERVSARAITIPKDERQILYLDSGVLTPYLPLLSPYKPEFLFKIHLPPGAQPRATYGPGDSESRDYIARQHFAKGEVAHFGLCGQKENDAAIEAYLRAIEIGLSEPLYQAEAHHRLGLAYRDKGALSQAAAEMETSLKIRPSIPEVVNHLGKVYSLMGDKTRAAEAFHTAIGLRPNYADAHFNLAEAIEDTQPRRALTAYDNYLAYVENTPGEKERIEKAEKRIEALKKAGK
;
A
#
# COMPACT_ATOMS: atom_id res chain seq x y z
N MET A 1 -12.94 -38.13 24.26
CA MET A 1 -11.99 -38.05 23.12
C MET A 1 -12.76 -37.55 21.92
N HIS A 2 -12.82 -36.23 21.71
CA HIS A 2 -13.18 -35.68 20.41
C HIS A 2 -11.85 -35.45 19.69
N GLU A 3 -11.63 -36.14 18.58
CA GLU A 3 -10.61 -35.74 17.61
C GLU A 3 -11.00 -34.34 17.10
N ALA A 4 -10.59 -33.31 17.82
CA ALA A 4 -10.55 -31.94 17.33
C ALA A 4 -9.40 -31.86 16.31
N GLY A 5 -9.57 -32.60 15.22
CA GLY A 5 -8.69 -32.58 14.07
C GLY A 5 -8.67 -31.16 13.54
N ARG A 6 -7.47 -30.58 13.45
CA ARG A 6 -7.20 -29.32 12.79
C ARG A 6 -7.82 -29.40 11.39
N ARG A 7 -9.01 -28.84 11.21
CA ARG A 7 -9.63 -28.76 9.89
C ARG A 7 -8.90 -27.66 9.15
N THR A 8 -8.38 -28.00 7.97
CA THR A 8 -7.78 -27.05 7.04
C THR A 8 -8.53 -27.16 5.73
N GLU A 9 -8.96 -26.02 5.21
CA GLU A 9 -9.62 -25.93 3.91
C GLU A 9 -8.76 -25.07 2.98
N ARG A 10 -8.63 -25.48 1.72
CA ARG A 10 -7.85 -24.77 0.71
C ARG A 10 -8.76 -24.47 -0.47
N VAL A 11 -8.81 -23.21 -0.88
CA VAL A 11 -9.62 -22.76 -2.01
C VAL A 11 -8.82 -21.79 -2.88
N PRO A 12 -9.07 -21.75 -4.21
CA PRO A 12 -8.52 -20.71 -5.07
C PRO A 12 -8.97 -19.32 -4.62
N TRP A 13 -8.08 -18.34 -4.74
CA TRP A 13 -8.39 -16.95 -4.40
C TRP A 13 -7.67 -15.98 -5.35
N GLY A 14 -8.40 -15.50 -6.37
CA GLY A 14 -7.83 -14.72 -7.46
C GLY A 14 -6.71 -15.48 -8.16
N ALA A 15 -5.51 -14.90 -8.23
CA ALA A 15 -4.31 -15.55 -8.77
C ALA A 15 -3.66 -16.57 -7.80
N GLY A 16 -4.01 -16.54 -6.51
CA GLY A 16 -3.37 -17.34 -5.47
C GLY A 16 -4.30 -18.33 -4.77
N GLU A 17 -4.01 -18.60 -3.49
CA GLU A 17 -4.82 -19.50 -2.66
C GLU A 17 -5.17 -18.88 -1.31
N GLU A 18 -6.31 -19.29 -0.79
CA GLU A 18 -6.73 -19.06 0.58
C GLU A 18 -6.70 -20.39 1.33
N ILE A 19 -6.09 -20.36 2.52
CA ILE A 19 -6.07 -21.49 3.46
C ILE A 19 -6.81 -21.08 4.71
N THR A 20 -7.93 -21.75 5.00
CA THR A 20 -8.63 -21.57 6.27
C THR A 20 -8.13 -22.58 7.30
N VAL A 21 -7.76 -22.09 8.49
CA VAL A 21 -7.30 -22.89 9.62
C VAL A 21 -8.27 -22.71 10.79
N TYR A 22 -8.90 -23.80 11.22
CA TYR A 22 -9.76 -23.82 12.40
C TYR A 22 -8.94 -24.26 13.61
N ARG A 23 -8.66 -23.33 14.54
CA ARG A 23 -7.86 -23.60 15.74
C ARG A 23 -8.39 -22.78 16.91
N PRO A 24 -8.47 -23.34 18.13
CA PRO A 24 -8.83 -22.54 19.29
C PRO A 24 -7.76 -21.49 19.65
N THR A 25 -8.19 -20.26 19.91
CA THR A 25 -7.35 -19.16 20.43
C THR A 25 -7.80 -18.82 21.85
N ALA A 26 -6.87 -18.91 22.80
CA ALA A 26 -7.16 -18.75 24.24
C ALA A 26 -8.33 -19.62 24.75
N GLY A 27 -8.47 -20.84 24.21
CA GLY A 27 -9.53 -21.79 24.58
C GLY A 27 -10.89 -21.51 23.95
N ARG A 28 -10.99 -20.58 23.00
CA ARG A 28 -12.22 -20.22 22.26
C ARG A 28 -12.11 -20.62 20.80
N ASP A 29 -13.24 -20.94 20.18
CA ASP A 29 -13.28 -21.26 18.76
C ASP A 29 -12.89 -20.04 17.91
N SER A 30 -11.99 -20.28 16.94
CA SER A 30 -11.56 -19.28 15.98
C SER A 30 -11.18 -19.89 14.64
N GLU A 31 -11.27 -19.07 13.61
CA GLU A 31 -10.80 -19.39 12.26
C GLU A 31 -9.81 -18.33 11.77
N TYR A 32 -8.81 -18.76 11.02
CA TYR A 32 -7.82 -17.89 10.38
C TYR A 32 -7.83 -18.15 8.89
N HIS A 33 -8.06 -17.09 8.12
CA HIS A 33 -7.94 -17.07 6.67
C HIS A 33 -6.55 -16.58 6.32
N LEU A 34 -5.73 -17.46 5.72
CA LEU A 34 -4.36 -17.15 5.29
C LEU A 34 -4.35 -17.02 3.77
N PHE A 35 -3.86 -15.90 3.26
CA PHE A 35 -3.88 -15.60 1.82
C PHE A 35 -2.47 -15.65 1.26
N PHE A 36 -2.30 -16.37 0.16
CA PHE A 36 -1.03 -16.54 -0.54
C PHE A 36 -1.13 -16.03 -1.97
N ASP A 37 -0.04 -15.45 -2.47
CA ASP A 37 0.09 -15.17 -3.91
C ASP A 37 0.37 -16.46 -4.71
N ASP A 38 0.40 -16.34 -6.04
CA ASP A 38 0.72 -17.42 -6.99
C ASP A 38 2.13 -18.02 -6.85
N ARG A 39 3.00 -17.43 -6.02
CA ARG A 39 4.35 -17.94 -5.67
C ARG A 39 4.39 -18.58 -4.29
N GLY A 40 3.27 -18.61 -3.56
CA GLY A 40 3.19 -19.10 -2.19
C GLY A 40 3.72 -18.13 -1.14
N LEU A 41 3.85 -16.83 -1.45
CA LEU A 41 4.14 -15.80 -0.44
C LEU A 41 2.88 -15.53 0.39
N LEU A 42 2.98 -15.62 1.72
CA LEU A 42 1.91 -15.20 2.62
C LEU A 42 1.76 -13.67 2.54
N ILE A 43 0.68 -13.20 1.91
CA ILE A 43 0.42 -11.77 1.72
C ILE A 43 -0.42 -11.17 2.85
N GLY A 44 -1.11 -12.00 3.63
CA GLY A 44 -1.85 -11.54 4.79
C GLY A 44 -2.69 -12.63 5.43
N TYR A 45 -3.27 -12.28 6.58
CA TYR A 45 -4.25 -13.10 7.27
C TYR A 45 -5.41 -12.28 7.82
N ILE A 46 -6.55 -12.94 7.99
CA ILE A 46 -7.71 -12.44 8.73
C ILE A 46 -8.11 -13.49 9.75
N GLY A 47 -7.96 -13.16 11.04
CA GLY A 47 -8.36 -13.98 12.18
C GLY A 47 -9.73 -13.57 12.69
N ILE A 48 -10.62 -14.54 12.88
CA ILE A 48 -11.98 -14.35 13.35
C ILE A 48 -12.17 -15.13 14.65
N LEU A 49 -12.56 -14.41 15.69
CA LEU A 49 -12.78 -14.91 17.04
C LEU A 49 -14.29 -14.94 17.29
N TYR A 50 -14.94 -16.08 17.04
CA TYR A 50 -16.42 -16.17 17.01
C TYR A 50 -17.08 -15.68 18.30
N GLU A 51 -16.55 -16.10 19.45
CA GLU A 51 -17.03 -15.71 20.78
C GLU A 51 -16.39 -14.42 21.31
N GLY A 52 -15.47 -13.83 20.54
CA GLY A 52 -14.65 -12.71 20.93
C GLY A 52 -13.61 -13.03 22.01
N LEU A 53 -12.55 -12.24 22.04
CA LEU A 53 -11.47 -12.33 23.02
C LEU A 53 -11.47 -11.10 23.93
N ASP A 54 -11.53 -11.32 25.24
CA ASP A 54 -11.44 -10.24 26.22
C ASP A 54 -10.03 -9.64 26.23
N LEU A 55 -9.92 -8.38 25.82
CA LEU A 55 -8.64 -7.69 25.71
C LEU A 55 -8.02 -7.36 27.05
N ALA A 56 -8.78 -7.38 28.16
CA ALA A 56 -8.20 -7.17 29.49
C ALA A 56 -7.11 -8.22 29.82
N ALA A 57 -7.21 -9.41 29.21
CA ALA A 57 -6.23 -10.48 29.35
C ALA A 57 -5.05 -10.39 28.36
N GLN A 58 -5.05 -9.44 27.42
CA GLN A 58 -4.12 -9.36 26.28
C GLN A 58 -3.27 -8.09 26.30
N ARG A 59 -2.39 -7.97 27.30
CA ARG A 59 -1.64 -6.73 27.59
C ARG A 59 -0.89 -6.13 26.40
N ASP A 60 -0.20 -6.96 25.62
CA ASP A 60 0.59 -6.49 24.47
C ASP A 60 -0.32 -5.94 23.36
N TYR A 61 -1.45 -6.62 23.12
CA TYR A 61 -2.43 -6.20 22.13
C TYR A 61 -3.16 -4.92 22.54
N THR A 62 -3.55 -4.80 23.82
CA THR A 62 -4.11 -3.55 24.37
C THR A 62 -3.13 -2.40 24.23
N THR A 63 -1.84 -2.65 24.45
CA THR A 63 -0.78 -1.63 24.31
C THR A 63 -0.63 -1.18 22.86
N TRP A 64 -0.77 -2.09 21.89
CA TRP A 64 -0.79 -1.73 20.47
C TRP A 64 -2.04 -0.90 20.11
N LEU A 65 -3.23 -1.32 20.54
CA LEU A 65 -4.49 -0.60 20.29
C LEU A 65 -4.48 0.83 20.85
N ALA A 66 -3.89 1.03 22.04
CA ALA A 66 -3.79 2.32 22.68
C ALA A 66 -2.96 3.35 21.89
N LYS A 67 -2.12 2.88 20.94
CA LYS A 67 -1.33 3.75 20.04
C LYS A 67 -2.08 4.11 18.77
N GLN A 68 -3.18 3.43 18.46
CA GLN A 68 -3.95 3.66 17.24
C GLN A 68 -5.09 4.66 17.48
N THR A 69 -5.53 5.33 16.42
CA THR A 69 -6.75 6.15 16.46
C THR A 69 -7.96 5.29 16.11
N PRO A 70 -8.89 5.03 17.05
CA PRO A 70 -10.08 4.26 16.75
C PRO A 70 -11.02 5.05 15.83
N THR A 71 -11.64 4.35 14.88
CA THR A 71 -12.75 4.87 14.06
C THR A 71 -14.01 4.09 14.41
N ASP A 72 -15.07 4.78 14.82
CA ASP A 72 -16.36 4.12 15.04
C ASP A 72 -16.95 3.68 13.70
N PHE A 73 -17.52 2.48 13.66
CA PHE A 73 -18.22 1.98 12.48
C PHE A 73 -19.51 1.26 12.87
N LEU A 74 -20.51 1.36 12.00
CA LEU A 74 -21.79 0.71 12.20
C LEU A 74 -21.70 -0.76 11.82
N LEU A 75 -22.19 -1.63 12.69
CA LEU A 75 -22.29 -3.05 12.40
C LEU A 75 -23.48 -3.28 11.45
N PRO A 76 -23.38 -4.24 10.51
CA PRO A 76 -24.54 -4.68 9.76
C PRO A 76 -25.69 -5.07 10.69
N ALA A 77 -26.93 -4.87 10.26
CA ALA A 77 -28.11 -5.11 11.10
C ALA A 77 -28.20 -6.57 11.59
N GLU A 78 -27.73 -7.50 10.76
CA GLU A 78 -27.65 -8.93 11.01
C GLU A 78 -26.69 -9.26 12.16
N VAL A 79 -25.61 -8.49 12.31
CA VAL A 79 -24.64 -8.60 13.40
C VAL A 79 -25.16 -7.88 14.64
N SER A 80 -25.74 -6.69 14.45
CA SER A 80 -26.26 -5.83 15.52
C SER A 80 -27.42 -6.46 16.31
N GLY A 81 -28.29 -7.22 15.63
CA GLY A 81 -29.40 -7.93 16.27
C GLY A 81 -28.96 -9.10 17.16
N ARG A 82 -27.73 -9.61 16.97
CA ARG A 82 -27.19 -10.77 17.71
C ARG A 82 -26.23 -10.36 18.82
N ALA A 83 -25.47 -9.28 18.63
CA ALA A 83 -24.52 -8.74 19.61
C ALA A 83 -25.21 -7.95 20.75
N ALA A 84 -26.22 -8.53 21.40
CA ALA A 84 -26.93 -7.92 22.54
C ALA A 84 -27.45 -6.48 22.29
N GLY A 85 -27.76 -6.11 21.04
CA GLY A 85 -28.25 -4.78 20.67
C GLY A 85 -27.16 -3.73 20.41
N LEU A 86 -25.88 -4.12 20.37
CA LEU A 86 -24.76 -3.24 20.03
C LEU A 86 -24.80 -2.90 18.54
N ARG A 87 -24.94 -1.62 18.22
CA ARG A 87 -25.06 -1.10 16.84
C ARG A 87 -23.74 -0.65 16.21
N SER A 88 -22.67 -0.60 17.01
CA SER A 88 -21.37 -0.09 16.57
C SER A 88 -20.21 -0.88 17.15
N GLY A 89 -19.13 -0.96 16.37
CA GLY A 89 -17.83 -1.43 16.80
C GLY A 89 -16.78 -0.32 16.63
N ARG A 90 -15.57 -0.59 17.11
CA ARG A 90 -14.41 0.24 16.90
C ARG A 90 -13.43 -0.44 15.98
N LEU A 91 -12.99 0.32 14.99
CA LEU A 91 -11.96 -0.06 14.10
C LEU A 91 -10.62 0.56 14.48
N TYR A 92 -9.61 -0.27 14.64
CA TYR A 92 -8.23 0.14 14.83
C TYR A 92 -7.42 -0.27 13.60
N GLY A 93 -6.46 0.57 13.23
CA GLY A 93 -5.50 0.23 12.19
C GLY A 93 -4.28 1.10 12.24
N ASP A 94 -3.13 0.52 11.91
CA ASP A 94 -1.95 1.29 11.55
C ASP A 94 -1.92 1.56 10.04
N GLN A 95 -1.08 2.53 9.66
CA GLN A 95 -0.69 2.79 8.27
C GLN A 95 0.76 2.32 8.11
N GLY A 96 1.03 1.06 8.48
CA GLY A 96 2.38 0.52 8.38
C GLY A 96 2.88 0.52 6.93
N GLU A 97 4.15 0.88 6.73
CA GLU A 97 4.73 0.98 5.38
C GLU A 97 4.81 -0.37 4.66
N ARG A 98 4.98 -1.47 5.40
CA ARG A 98 5.12 -2.83 4.85
C ARG A 98 3.91 -3.71 5.11
N VAL A 99 3.45 -3.72 6.35
CA VAL A 99 2.31 -4.51 6.82
C VAL A 99 1.36 -3.55 7.49
N SER A 100 0.08 -3.62 7.11
CA SER A 100 -1.02 -2.93 7.76
C SER A 100 -1.75 -3.92 8.67
N ALA A 101 -1.79 -3.62 9.96
CA ALA A 101 -2.54 -4.37 10.95
C ALA A 101 -3.88 -3.69 11.23
N ARG A 102 -4.98 -4.46 11.21
CA ARG A 102 -6.33 -3.95 11.50
C ARG A 102 -7.03 -4.83 12.53
N ALA A 103 -7.86 -4.20 13.38
CA ALA A 103 -8.59 -4.90 14.43
C ALA A 103 -10.00 -4.34 14.63
N ILE A 104 -10.98 -5.22 14.80
CA ILE A 104 -12.35 -4.85 15.13
C ILE A 104 -12.65 -5.29 16.56
N THR A 105 -13.06 -4.32 17.37
CA THR A 105 -13.52 -4.57 18.74
C THR A 105 -14.95 -4.08 18.92
N ILE A 106 -15.66 -4.71 19.85
CA ILE A 106 -16.98 -4.25 20.28
C ILE A 106 -16.95 -4.09 21.80
N PRO A 107 -17.36 -2.92 22.35
CA PRO A 107 -17.46 -2.73 23.79
C PRO A 107 -18.61 -3.57 24.36
N LYS A 108 -18.36 -4.24 25.49
CA LYS A 108 -19.37 -4.97 26.26
C LYS A 108 -19.20 -4.62 27.73
N ASP A 109 -20.13 -3.86 28.27
CA ASP A 109 -20.01 -3.23 29.59
C ASP A 109 -18.70 -2.40 29.68
N GLU A 110 -17.87 -2.62 30.70
CA GLU A 110 -16.57 -1.97 30.87
C GLU A 110 -15.43 -2.64 30.07
N ARG A 111 -15.72 -3.70 29.32
CA ARG A 111 -14.71 -4.51 28.62
C ARG A 111 -14.67 -4.22 27.13
N GLN A 112 -13.50 -4.38 26.53
CA GLN A 112 -13.32 -4.38 25.08
C GLN A 112 -13.10 -5.80 24.59
N ILE A 113 -13.94 -6.24 23.65
CA ILE A 113 -13.89 -7.59 23.10
C ILE A 113 -13.39 -7.53 21.66
N LEU A 114 -12.29 -8.23 21.37
CA LEU A 114 -11.74 -8.38 20.02
C LEU A 114 -12.47 -9.48 19.27
N TYR A 115 -12.98 -9.19 18.07
CA TYR A 115 -13.67 -10.18 17.24
C TYR A 115 -12.93 -10.52 15.96
N LEU A 116 -12.12 -9.58 15.47
CA LEU A 116 -11.36 -9.78 14.25
C LEU A 116 -10.02 -9.05 14.38
N ASP A 117 -8.94 -9.75 14.05
CA ASP A 117 -7.63 -9.18 13.79
C ASP A 117 -7.12 -9.55 12.40
N SER A 118 -6.23 -8.74 11.84
CA SER A 118 -5.63 -9.02 10.53
C SER A 118 -4.28 -8.34 10.42
N GLY A 119 -3.39 -8.96 9.65
CA GLY A 119 -2.14 -8.37 9.20
C GLY A 119 -1.97 -8.64 7.72
N VAL A 120 -1.83 -7.58 6.92
CA VAL A 120 -1.83 -7.66 5.46
C VAL A 120 -0.68 -6.82 4.92
N LEU A 121 0.04 -7.32 3.92
CA LEU A 121 1.01 -6.52 3.19
C LEU A 121 0.30 -5.29 2.61
N THR A 122 0.83 -4.11 2.87
CA THR A 122 0.14 -2.83 2.62
C THR A 122 -0.39 -2.71 1.17
N PRO A 123 0.34 -3.12 0.11
CA PRO A 123 -0.19 -3.13 -1.26
C PRO A 123 -1.47 -3.99 -1.46
N TYR A 124 -1.64 -5.04 -0.66
CA TYR A 124 -2.80 -5.94 -0.72
C TYR A 124 -3.95 -5.53 0.19
N LEU A 125 -3.78 -4.53 1.08
CA LEU A 125 -4.82 -4.10 2.02
C LEU A 125 -6.17 -3.77 1.33
N PRO A 126 -6.22 -3.08 0.17
CA PRO A 126 -7.49 -2.82 -0.52
C PRO A 126 -8.21 -4.10 -1.01
N LEU A 127 -7.46 -5.20 -1.20
CA LEU A 127 -7.96 -6.48 -1.69
C LEU A 127 -8.34 -7.43 -0.55
N LEU A 128 -7.70 -7.27 0.61
CA LEU A 128 -7.81 -8.08 1.82
C LEU A 128 -8.16 -7.24 3.04
N SER A 129 -9.23 -6.45 2.94
CA SER A 129 -9.72 -5.68 4.08
C SER A 129 -10.64 -6.53 4.96
N PRO A 130 -10.46 -6.51 6.28
CA PRO A 130 -11.39 -7.18 7.19
C PRO A 130 -12.76 -6.50 7.30
N TYR A 131 -12.95 -5.33 6.68
CA TYR A 131 -14.27 -4.66 6.64
C TYR A 131 -15.12 -5.15 5.50
N LYS A 132 -14.58 -5.99 4.63
CA LYS A 132 -15.39 -6.52 3.57
C LYS A 132 -16.52 -7.39 4.16
N PRO A 133 -17.74 -7.31 3.61
CA PRO A 133 -18.90 -7.98 4.20
C PRO A 133 -18.67 -9.46 4.50
N GLU A 134 -17.92 -10.19 3.68
CA GLU A 134 -17.63 -11.62 3.83
C GLU A 134 -16.95 -11.98 5.15
N PHE A 135 -16.14 -11.08 5.73
CA PHE A 135 -15.52 -11.29 7.04
C PHE A 135 -16.41 -10.78 8.17
N LEU A 136 -17.07 -9.64 7.97
CA LEU A 136 -17.94 -9.04 8.97
C LEU A 136 -19.15 -9.90 9.32
N PHE A 137 -19.74 -10.62 8.36
CA PHE A 137 -20.89 -11.50 8.60
C PHE A 137 -20.58 -12.68 9.52
N LYS A 138 -19.30 -13.03 9.68
CA LYS A 138 -18.87 -14.15 10.54
C LYS A 138 -18.65 -13.75 11.99
N ILE A 139 -18.60 -12.45 12.27
CA ILE A 139 -18.51 -11.93 13.63
C ILE A 139 -19.79 -12.34 14.39
N HIS A 140 -19.62 -13.02 15.53
CA HIS A 140 -20.71 -13.44 16.41
C HIS A 140 -21.62 -14.58 15.87
N LEU A 141 -21.06 -15.50 15.07
CA LEU A 141 -21.74 -16.77 14.76
C LEU A 141 -21.69 -17.74 15.97
N PRO A 142 -22.80 -18.41 16.34
CA PRO A 142 -22.73 -19.49 17.32
C PRO A 142 -21.88 -20.65 16.80
N PRO A 143 -21.15 -21.37 17.66
CA PRO A 143 -20.38 -22.55 17.27
C PRO A 143 -21.24 -23.55 16.50
N GLY A 144 -20.79 -23.95 15.30
CA GLY A 144 -21.51 -24.92 14.45
C GLY A 144 -22.58 -24.32 13.53
N ALA A 145 -22.85 -23.01 13.56
CA ALA A 145 -23.61 -22.37 12.50
C ALA A 145 -22.80 -22.43 11.21
N GLN A 146 -23.28 -23.16 10.21
CA GLN A 146 -22.69 -23.05 8.88
C GLN A 146 -22.91 -21.62 8.41
N PRO A 147 -21.84 -20.85 8.11
CA PRO A 147 -22.04 -19.62 7.38
C PRO A 147 -22.80 -20.02 6.12
N ARG A 148 -24.00 -19.47 5.93
CA ARG A 148 -24.60 -19.52 4.59
C ARG A 148 -23.55 -18.86 3.72
N ALA A 149 -22.91 -19.64 2.86
CA ALA A 149 -22.05 -19.10 1.84
C ALA A 149 -22.95 -18.28 0.92
N THR A 150 -23.22 -17.04 1.31
CA THR A 150 -23.60 -16.03 0.35
C THR A 150 -22.30 -15.64 -0.32
N TYR A 151 -22.08 -16.38 -1.41
CA TYR A 151 -21.35 -16.00 -2.62
C TYR A 151 -19.93 -16.55 -2.77
N GLY A 152 -19.78 -17.27 -3.89
CA GLY A 152 -18.58 -17.21 -4.69
C GLY A 152 -18.52 -15.88 -5.47
N PRO A 153 -17.88 -15.82 -6.62
CA PRO A 153 -16.76 -14.91 -6.79
C PRO A 153 -17.22 -13.70 -7.61
N GLY A 154 -17.77 -12.69 -6.93
CA GLY A 154 -18.15 -11.44 -7.61
C GLY A 154 -16.94 -10.57 -7.90
N ASP A 155 -16.12 -10.34 -6.85
CA ASP A 155 -14.98 -9.44 -6.94
C ASP A 155 -13.67 -10.19 -7.15
N SER A 156 -13.36 -11.25 -6.40
CA SER A 156 -12.10 -12.02 -6.54
C SER A 156 -11.97 -12.80 -7.86
N GLU A 157 -13.14 -13.13 -8.44
CA GLU A 157 -13.46 -13.46 -9.84
C GLU A 157 -13.01 -12.49 -10.92
N SER A 158 -13.10 -11.20 -10.61
CA SER A 158 -13.10 -10.19 -11.65
C SER A 158 -11.70 -10.03 -12.22
N ARG A 159 -11.63 -9.79 -13.53
CA ARG A 159 -10.37 -9.44 -14.20
C ARG A 159 -9.68 -8.27 -13.50
N ASP A 160 -10.44 -7.26 -13.07
CA ASP A 160 -9.89 -6.12 -12.32
C ASP A 160 -9.22 -6.54 -11.00
N TYR A 161 -9.85 -7.42 -10.23
CA TYR A 161 -9.28 -7.88 -8.97
C TYR A 161 -7.97 -8.65 -9.16
N ILE A 162 -7.95 -9.58 -10.13
CA ILE A 162 -6.74 -10.32 -10.46
C ILE A 162 -5.65 -9.36 -10.97
N ALA A 163 -6.01 -8.38 -11.80
CA ALA A 163 -5.08 -7.35 -12.25
C ALA A 163 -4.50 -6.56 -11.06
N ARG A 164 -5.35 -6.17 -10.10
CA ARG A 164 -4.92 -5.44 -8.89
C ARG A 164 -4.05 -6.30 -7.95
N GLN A 165 -4.28 -7.62 -7.88
CA GLN A 165 -3.37 -8.54 -7.17
C GLN A 165 -1.98 -8.54 -7.83
N HIS A 166 -1.91 -8.64 -9.16
CA HIS A 166 -0.62 -8.56 -9.86
C HIS A 166 0.04 -7.18 -9.70
N PHE A 167 -0.74 -6.10 -9.66
CA PHE A 167 -0.21 -4.77 -9.36
C PHE A 167 0.42 -4.72 -7.95
N ALA A 168 -0.30 -5.21 -6.93
CA ALA A 168 0.21 -5.30 -5.56
C ALA A 168 1.45 -6.21 -5.44
N LYS A 169 1.48 -7.33 -6.17
CA LYS A 169 2.66 -8.20 -6.31
C LYS A 169 3.87 -7.44 -6.86
N GLY A 170 3.64 -6.60 -7.87
CA GLY A 170 4.66 -5.71 -8.43
C GLY A 170 5.23 -4.75 -7.39
N GLU A 171 4.37 -4.13 -6.59
CA GLU A 171 4.81 -3.23 -5.50
C GLU A 171 5.63 -3.96 -4.43
N VAL A 172 5.21 -5.16 -4.04
CA VAL A 172 5.96 -5.99 -3.08
C VAL A 172 7.37 -6.28 -3.57
N ALA A 173 7.51 -6.67 -4.85
CA ALA A 173 8.81 -6.97 -5.46
C ALA A 173 9.65 -5.70 -5.68
N HIS A 174 9.04 -4.62 -6.15
CA HIS A 174 9.73 -3.38 -6.51
C HIS A 174 10.31 -2.65 -5.29
N PHE A 175 9.62 -2.72 -4.15
CA PHE A 175 10.04 -2.07 -2.90
C PHE A 175 10.71 -3.03 -1.91
N GLY A 176 10.87 -4.32 -2.27
CA GLY A 176 11.51 -5.31 -1.41
C GLY A 176 10.78 -5.45 -0.06
N LEU A 177 9.45 -5.42 -0.05
CA LEU A 177 8.67 -5.42 1.20
C LEU A 177 8.84 -6.74 1.98
N CYS A 178 9.10 -7.83 1.26
CA CYS A 178 9.31 -9.18 1.79
C CYS A 178 10.68 -9.77 1.42
N GLY A 179 11.71 -8.94 1.27
CA GLY A 179 13.04 -9.42 0.89
C GLY A 179 13.89 -8.36 0.23
N GLN A 180 14.67 -8.78 -0.76
CA GLN A 180 15.43 -7.85 -1.61
C GLN A 180 14.52 -7.29 -2.70
N LYS A 181 14.94 -6.17 -3.28
CA LYS A 181 14.28 -5.57 -4.43
C LYS A 181 14.49 -6.43 -5.69
N GLU A 182 13.41 -6.75 -6.38
CA GLU A 182 13.40 -7.63 -7.56
C GLU A 182 12.75 -6.90 -8.75
N ASN A 183 13.54 -6.10 -9.48
CA ASN A 183 13.02 -5.28 -10.59
C ASN A 183 12.38 -6.10 -11.71
N ASP A 184 12.95 -7.28 -12.03
CA ASP A 184 12.42 -8.14 -13.09
C ASP A 184 11.05 -8.71 -12.72
N ALA A 185 10.91 -9.23 -11.49
CA ALA A 185 9.64 -9.73 -10.97
C ALA A 185 8.59 -8.60 -10.87
N ALA A 186 9.01 -7.38 -10.51
CA ALA A 186 8.14 -6.21 -10.50
C ALA A 186 7.62 -5.87 -11.90
N ILE A 187 8.51 -5.79 -12.89
CA ILE A 187 8.16 -5.52 -14.29
C ILE A 187 7.17 -6.56 -14.80
N GLU A 188 7.45 -7.86 -14.58
CA GLU A 188 6.57 -8.94 -14.99
C GLU A 188 5.16 -8.82 -14.37
N ALA A 189 5.10 -8.56 -13.06
CA ALA A 189 3.84 -8.42 -12.34
C ALA A 189 3.04 -7.19 -12.81
N TYR A 190 3.68 -6.04 -13.03
CA TYR A 190 2.99 -4.85 -13.56
C TYR A 190 2.51 -5.04 -15.00
N LEU A 191 3.31 -5.66 -15.87
CA LEU A 191 2.89 -6.00 -17.23
C LEU A 191 1.66 -6.91 -17.20
N ARG A 192 1.66 -7.92 -16.30
CA ARG A 192 0.52 -8.82 -16.15
C ARG A 192 -0.73 -8.10 -15.67
N ALA A 193 -0.61 -7.17 -14.72
CA ALA A 193 -1.72 -6.33 -14.27
C ALA A 193 -2.34 -5.52 -15.43
N ILE A 194 -1.50 -4.89 -16.25
CA ILE A 194 -1.92 -4.10 -17.41
C ILE A 194 -2.59 -4.99 -18.46
N GLU A 195 -2.02 -6.16 -18.76
CA GLU A 195 -2.55 -7.13 -19.74
C GLU A 195 -3.94 -7.66 -19.34
N ILE A 196 -4.12 -8.02 -18.06
CA ILE A 196 -5.41 -8.52 -17.56
C ILE A 196 -6.47 -7.42 -17.62
N GLY A 197 -6.09 -6.18 -17.32
CA GLY A 197 -6.91 -4.98 -17.44
C GLY A 197 -7.40 -4.47 -16.09
N LEU A 198 -7.05 -3.22 -15.79
CA LEU A 198 -7.51 -2.46 -14.61
C LEU A 198 -8.70 -1.60 -15.03
N SER A 199 -9.80 -1.62 -14.28
CA SER A 199 -11.04 -0.92 -14.67
C SER A 199 -10.92 0.60 -14.52
N GLU A 200 -10.25 1.06 -13.46
CA GLU A 200 -10.18 2.49 -13.15
C GLU A 200 -8.98 3.18 -13.81
N PRO A 201 -9.18 4.34 -14.45
CA PRO A 201 -8.08 5.14 -15.02
C PRO A 201 -6.99 5.51 -14.01
N LEU A 202 -7.36 5.64 -12.72
CA LEU A 202 -6.39 5.83 -11.64
C LEU A 202 -5.41 4.65 -11.55
N TYR A 203 -5.92 3.41 -11.50
CA TYR A 203 -5.06 2.23 -11.42
C TYR A 203 -4.29 1.98 -12.71
N GLN A 204 -4.90 2.23 -13.88
CA GLN A 204 -4.20 2.11 -15.16
C GLN A 204 -2.99 3.06 -15.23
N ALA A 205 -3.19 4.35 -14.91
CA ALA A 205 -2.12 5.34 -14.91
C ALA A 205 -1.04 5.00 -13.88
N GLU A 206 -1.42 4.53 -12.70
CA GLU A 206 -0.48 4.14 -11.64
C GLU A 206 0.33 2.89 -12.06
N ALA A 207 -0.29 1.89 -12.69
CA ALA A 207 0.41 0.69 -13.17
C ALA A 207 1.50 1.04 -14.20
N HIS A 208 1.20 1.91 -15.16
CA HIS A 208 2.21 2.42 -16.10
C HIS A 208 3.29 3.24 -15.39
N HIS A 209 2.95 4.06 -14.40
CA HIS A 209 3.95 4.80 -13.63
C HIS A 209 4.90 3.88 -12.87
N ARG A 210 4.37 2.89 -12.16
CA ARG A 210 5.16 1.91 -11.39
C ARG A 210 6.02 1.03 -12.30
N LEU A 211 5.48 0.58 -13.44
CA LEU A 211 6.24 -0.12 -14.46
C LEU A 211 7.40 0.75 -14.98
N GLY A 212 7.14 2.04 -15.25
CA GLY A 212 8.17 2.99 -15.65
C GLY A 212 9.28 3.15 -14.60
N LEU A 213 8.92 3.19 -13.32
CA LEU A 213 9.90 3.23 -12.23
C LEU A 213 10.71 1.94 -12.13
N ALA A 214 10.10 0.78 -12.29
CA ALA A 214 10.79 -0.50 -12.28
C ALA A 214 11.78 -0.61 -13.47
N TYR A 215 11.39 -0.14 -14.66
CA TYR A 215 12.29 -0.02 -15.81
C TYR A 215 13.46 0.94 -15.56
N ARG A 216 13.19 2.11 -14.97
CA ARG A 216 14.26 3.07 -14.59
C ARG A 216 15.26 2.41 -13.67
N ASP A 217 14.79 1.71 -12.65
CA ASP A 217 15.64 1.06 -11.65
C ASP A 217 16.43 -0.13 -12.22
N LYS A 218 15.94 -0.71 -13.33
CA LYS A 218 16.68 -1.69 -14.15
C LYS A 218 17.66 -1.04 -15.15
N GLY A 219 17.62 0.28 -15.33
CA GLY A 219 18.42 1.01 -16.32
C GLY A 219 17.81 1.03 -17.72
N ALA A 220 16.59 0.52 -17.91
CA ALA A 220 15.86 0.51 -19.17
C ALA A 220 15.16 1.87 -19.42
N LEU A 221 15.94 2.95 -19.56
CA LEU A 221 15.45 4.32 -19.50
C LEU A 221 14.45 4.69 -20.61
N SER A 222 14.63 4.20 -21.83
CA SER A 222 13.68 4.46 -22.93
C SER A 222 12.30 3.83 -22.66
N GLN A 223 12.28 2.61 -22.11
CA GLN A 223 11.03 1.96 -21.69
C GLN A 223 10.41 2.71 -20.52
N ALA A 224 11.22 3.13 -19.54
CA ALA A 224 10.75 3.93 -18.42
C ALA A 224 10.03 5.21 -18.86
N ALA A 225 10.61 5.95 -19.80
CA ALA A 225 10.01 7.16 -20.35
C ALA A 225 8.69 6.87 -21.06
N ALA A 226 8.64 5.85 -21.92
CA ALA A 226 7.43 5.47 -22.66
C ALA A 226 6.25 5.10 -21.75
N GLU A 227 6.53 4.37 -20.66
CA GLU A 227 5.50 3.99 -19.69
C GLU A 227 5.00 5.19 -18.88
N MET A 228 5.90 6.08 -18.45
CA MET A 228 5.50 7.33 -17.77
C MET A 228 4.73 8.28 -18.68
N GLU A 229 5.09 8.39 -19.96
CA GLU A 229 4.31 9.11 -20.97
C GLU A 229 2.92 8.49 -21.15
N THR A 230 2.81 7.17 -21.12
CA THR A 230 1.52 6.46 -21.19
C THR A 230 0.66 6.75 -19.95
N SER A 231 1.24 6.72 -18.75
CA SER A 231 0.57 7.14 -17.51
C SER A 231 0.02 8.58 -17.63
N LEU A 232 0.81 9.52 -18.15
CA LEU A 232 0.40 10.91 -18.34
C LEU A 232 -0.63 11.11 -19.46
N LYS A 233 -0.69 10.22 -20.47
CA LYS A 233 -1.77 10.21 -21.47
C LYS A 233 -3.10 9.79 -20.84
N ILE A 234 -3.09 8.81 -19.94
CA ILE A 234 -4.28 8.34 -19.23
C ILE A 234 -4.73 9.39 -18.21
N ARG A 235 -3.78 9.95 -17.47
CA ARG A 235 -4.02 11.00 -16.48
C ARG A 235 -3.03 12.15 -16.64
N PRO A 236 -3.39 13.20 -17.40
CA PRO A 236 -2.54 14.37 -17.52
C PRO A 236 -2.58 15.11 -16.19
N SER A 237 -1.42 15.57 -15.70
CA SER A 237 -1.26 16.35 -14.45
C SER A 237 -1.02 15.56 -13.16
N ILE A 238 -0.20 14.51 -13.19
CA ILE A 238 0.32 13.87 -11.98
C ILE A 238 1.76 14.37 -11.71
N PRO A 239 1.99 15.30 -10.76
CA PRO A 239 3.31 15.90 -10.53
C PRO A 239 4.42 14.87 -10.33
N GLU A 240 4.13 13.79 -9.59
CA GLU A 240 5.06 12.70 -9.29
C GLU A 240 5.53 11.99 -10.57
N VAL A 241 4.61 11.70 -11.49
CA VAL A 241 4.93 11.06 -12.77
C VAL A 241 5.77 11.99 -13.64
N VAL A 242 5.40 13.28 -13.70
CA VAL A 242 6.15 14.29 -14.47
C VAL A 242 7.58 14.45 -13.92
N ASN A 243 7.74 14.54 -12.59
CA ASN A 243 9.05 14.62 -11.95
C ASN A 243 9.88 13.36 -12.21
N HIS A 244 9.29 12.16 -12.09
CA HIS A 244 9.99 10.92 -12.39
C HIS A 244 10.40 10.82 -13.87
N LEU A 245 9.56 11.28 -14.79
CA LEU A 245 9.88 11.37 -16.20
C LEU A 245 11.05 12.34 -16.46
N GLY A 246 11.07 13.49 -15.79
CA GLY A 246 12.21 14.41 -15.81
C GLY A 246 13.50 13.76 -15.32
N LYS A 247 13.43 12.93 -14.26
CA LYS A 247 14.59 12.18 -13.77
C LYS A 247 15.07 11.14 -14.79
N VAL A 248 14.16 10.46 -15.48
CA VAL A 248 14.49 9.54 -16.57
C VAL A 248 15.20 10.29 -17.71
N TYR A 249 14.72 11.46 -18.14
CA TYR A 249 15.41 12.27 -19.15
C TYR A 249 16.81 12.73 -18.71
N SER A 250 16.95 13.11 -17.43
CA SER A 250 18.25 13.47 -16.87
C SER A 250 19.23 12.29 -16.93
N LEU A 251 18.78 11.08 -16.59
CA LEU A 251 19.59 9.85 -16.69
C LEU A 251 19.93 9.49 -18.14
N MET A 252 19.09 9.86 -19.10
CA MET A 252 19.39 9.72 -20.54
C MET A 252 20.33 10.81 -21.08
N GLY A 253 20.69 11.80 -20.26
CA GLY A 253 21.52 12.94 -20.65
C GLY A 253 20.75 14.11 -21.30
N ASP A 254 19.43 13.99 -21.46
CA ASP A 254 18.58 15.06 -22.01
C ASP A 254 18.19 16.05 -20.91
N LYS A 255 19.14 16.92 -20.56
CA LYS A 255 18.95 17.96 -19.52
C LYS A 255 17.86 18.97 -19.90
N THR A 256 17.60 19.17 -21.19
CA THR A 256 16.56 20.10 -21.66
C THR A 256 15.17 19.57 -21.34
N ARG A 257 14.84 18.35 -21.79
CA ARG A 257 13.54 17.74 -21.47
C ARG A 257 13.38 17.47 -19.98
N ALA A 258 14.48 17.18 -19.28
CA ALA A 258 14.47 17.04 -17.82
C ALA A 258 14.02 18.35 -17.14
N ALA A 259 14.65 19.49 -17.48
CA ALA A 259 14.30 20.78 -16.91
C ALA A 259 12.85 21.20 -17.22
N GLU A 260 12.36 20.94 -18.44
CA GLU A 260 10.96 21.19 -18.82
C GLU A 260 9.99 20.36 -17.98
N ALA A 261 10.28 19.08 -17.78
CA ALA A 261 9.49 18.20 -16.93
C ALA A 261 9.49 18.68 -15.47
N PHE A 262 10.64 19.02 -14.90
CA PHE A 262 10.70 19.52 -13.52
C PHE A 262 9.97 20.86 -13.36
N HIS A 263 10.07 21.77 -14.33
CA HIS A 263 9.28 22.99 -14.36
C HIS A 263 7.77 22.70 -14.40
N THR A 264 7.35 21.73 -15.20
CA THR A 264 5.95 21.30 -15.27
C THR A 264 5.49 20.72 -13.93
N ALA A 265 6.30 19.87 -13.29
CA ALA A 265 6.00 19.31 -11.98
C ALA A 265 5.86 20.40 -10.90
N ILE A 266 6.73 21.41 -10.91
CA ILE A 266 6.65 22.58 -10.02
C ILE A 266 5.40 23.43 -10.33
N GLY A 267 5.04 23.59 -11.60
CA GLY A 267 3.82 24.30 -12.00
C GLY A 267 2.56 23.60 -11.49
N LEU A 268 2.54 22.27 -11.46
CA LEU A 268 1.44 21.48 -10.90
C LEU A 268 1.45 21.45 -9.36
N ARG A 269 2.63 21.46 -8.74
CA ARG A 269 2.81 21.49 -7.29
C ARG A 269 3.98 22.41 -6.91
N PRO A 270 3.72 23.69 -6.58
CA PRO A 270 4.77 24.67 -6.31
C PRO A 270 5.70 24.31 -5.14
N ASN A 271 5.20 23.60 -4.13
CA ASN A 271 5.97 23.13 -2.97
C ASN A 271 6.59 21.74 -3.16
N TYR A 272 6.73 21.26 -4.41
CA TYR A 272 7.30 19.94 -4.67
C TYR A 272 8.83 19.96 -4.54
N ALA A 273 9.33 19.72 -3.33
CA ALA A 273 10.75 19.75 -2.99
C ALA A 273 11.63 18.96 -3.97
N ASP A 274 11.26 17.72 -4.28
CA ASP A 274 12.04 16.87 -5.20
C ASP A 274 12.20 17.49 -6.59
N ALA A 275 11.15 18.12 -7.11
CA ALA A 275 11.19 18.75 -8.42
C ALA A 275 12.11 19.98 -8.42
N HIS A 276 12.15 20.76 -7.32
CA HIS A 276 13.09 21.88 -7.17
C HIS A 276 14.54 21.39 -7.11
N PHE A 277 14.82 20.35 -6.33
CA PHE A 277 16.16 19.76 -6.25
C PHE A 277 16.61 19.22 -7.62
N ASN A 278 15.77 18.44 -8.28
CA ASN A 278 16.09 17.86 -9.58
C ASN A 278 16.24 18.92 -10.68
N LEU A 279 15.43 19.98 -10.65
CA LEU A 279 15.58 21.12 -11.55
C LEU A 279 16.95 21.79 -11.36
N ALA A 280 17.35 22.01 -10.11
CA ALA A 280 18.63 22.63 -9.79
C ALA A 280 19.80 21.81 -10.36
N GLU A 281 19.80 20.48 -10.16
CA GLU A 281 20.80 19.57 -10.75
C GLU A 281 20.79 19.59 -12.29
N ALA A 282 19.61 19.70 -12.91
CA ALA A 282 19.49 19.69 -14.36
C ALA A 282 20.06 20.96 -15.01
N ILE A 283 19.99 22.10 -14.32
CA ILE A 283 20.32 23.42 -14.92
C ILE A 283 21.57 24.08 -14.33
N GLU A 284 22.19 23.55 -13.29
CA GLU A 284 23.32 24.21 -12.59
C GLU A 284 24.51 24.57 -13.49
N ASP A 285 24.79 23.75 -14.52
CA ASP A 285 25.88 24.03 -15.47
C ASP A 285 25.54 25.13 -16.49
N THR A 286 24.25 25.35 -16.78
CA THR A 286 23.80 26.25 -17.86
C THR A 286 23.18 27.54 -17.33
N GLN A 287 22.55 27.49 -16.16
CA GLN A 287 21.78 28.57 -15.55
C GLN A 287 22.04 28.62 -14.04
N PRO A 288 23.29 28.90 -13.61
CA PRO A 288 23.71 28.77 -12.20
C PRO A 288 22.91 29.65 -11.23
N ARG A 289 22.48 30.84 -11.66
CA ARG A 289 21.63 31.72 -10.84
C ARG A 289 20.24 31.12 -10.58
N ARG A 290 19.64 30.49 -11.59
CA ARG A 290 18.33 29.84 -11.43
C ARG A 290 18.44 28.54 -10.64
N ALA A 291 19.55 27.81 -10.79
CA ALA A 291 19.83 26.64 -9.97
C ALA A 291 19.96 26.98 -8.49
N LEU A 292 20.61 28.09 -8.13
CA LEU A 292 20.66 28.58 -6.75
C LEU A 292 19.26 28.79 -6.17
N THR A 293 18.38 29.49 -6.89
CA THR A 293 16.99 29.69 -6.45
C THR A 293 16.24 28.37 -6.28
N ALA A 294 16.45 27.40 -7.17
CA ALA A 294 15.82 26.10 -7.07
C ALA A 294 16.34 25.28 -5.87
N TYR A 295 17.65 25.31 -5.57
CA TYR A 295 18.18 24.70 -4.35
C TYR A 295 17.67 25.39 -3.08
N ASP A 296 17.61 26.73 -3.06
CA ASP A 296 17.07 27.48 -1.91
C ASP A 296 15.59 27.13 -1.66
N ASN A 297 14.78 27.01 -2.72
CA ASN A 297 13.39 26.56 -2.61
C ASN A 297 13.29 25.13 -2.08
N TYR A 298 14.13 24.21 -2.59
CA TYR A 298 14.19 22.84 -2.07
C TYR A 298 14.43 22.84 -0.56
N LEU A 299 15.47 23.54 -0.08
CA LEU A 299 15.82 23.63 1.34
C LEU A 299 14.67 24.19 2.18
N ALA A 300 13.99 25.23 1.69
CA ALA A 300 12.83 25.82 2.37
C ALA A 300 11.66 24.84 2.55
N TYR A 301 11.53 23.83 1.69
CA TYR A 301 10.45 22.82 1.78
C TYR A 301 10.83 21.57 2.57
N VAL A 302 12.12 21.32 2.83
CA VAL A 302 12.58 20.12 3.54
C VAL A 302 13.14 20.39 4.93
N GLU A 303 13.17 21.65 5.38
CA GLU A 303 13.67 22.02 6.71
C GLU A 303 12.96 21.19 7.80
N ASN A 304 13.71 20.30 8.47
CA ASN A 304 13.24 19.32 9.46
C ASN A 304 12.50 18.07 8.94
N THR A 305 12.62 17.72 7.67
CA THR A 305 12.05 16.47 7.13
C THR A 305 12.97 15.27 7.45
N PRO A 306 12.50 14.26 8.21
CA PRO A 306 13.29 13.06 8.47
C PRO A 306 13.67 12.36 7.16
N GLY A 307 14.93 11.91 7.03
CA GLY A 307 15.40 11.20 5.84
C GLY A 307 16.02 12.08 4.74
N GLU A 308 15.88 13.41 4.80
CA GLU A 308 16.42 14.32 3.76
C GLU A 308 17.83 14.84 4.07
N LYS A 309 18.44 14.43 5.19
CA LYS A 309 19.73 14.97 5.68
C LYS A 309 20.84 14.96 4.61
N GLU A 310 21.02 13.83 3.93
CA GLU A 310 22.06 13.70 2.90
C GLU A 310 21.82 14.62 1.70
N ARG A 311 20.55 14.74 1.25
CA ARG A 311 20.19 15.59 0.12
C ARG A 311 20.24 17.07 0.48
N ILE A 312 19.91 17.44 1.72
CA ILE A 312 20.13 18.78 2.28
C ILE A 312 21.61 19.12 2.24
N GLU A 313 22.48 18.28 2.82
CA GLU A 313 23.93 18.49 2.81
C GLU A 313 24.49 18.61 1.37
N LYS A 314 23.96 17.81 0.44
CA LYS A 314 24.32 17.90 -0.98
C LYS A 314 23.90 19.24 -1.58
N ALA A 315 22.66 19.69 -1.36
CA ALA A 315 22.17 20.97 -1.86
C ALA A 315 22.99 22.14 -1.32
N GLU A 316 23.30 22.16 -0.02
CA GLU A 316 24.13 23.19 0.61
C GLU A 316 25.52 23.28 0.00
N LYS A 317 26.18 22.13 -0.23
CA LYS A 317 27.49 22.08 -0.92
C LYS A 317 27.41 22.63 -2.34
N ARG A 318 26.36 22.30 -3.10
CA ARG A 318 26.16 22.83 -4.46
C ARG A 318 25.92 24.35 -4.44
N ILE A 319 25.12 24.85 -3.49
CA ILE A 319 24.90 26.29 -3.30
C ILE A 319 26.22 27.01 -3.02
N GLU A 320 27.06 26.49 -2.11
CA GLU A 320 28.36 27.10 -1.79
C GLU A 320 29.29 27.15 -3.01
N ALA A 321 29.35 26.05 -3.78
CA ALA A 321 30.15 25.96 -4.99
C ALA A 321 29.70 26.97 -6.07
N LEU A 322 28.39 27.06 -6.31
CA LEU A 322 27.80 28.00 -7.28
C LEU A 322 28.03 29.47 -6.87
N LYS A 323 27.95 29.80 -5.57
CA LYS A 323 28.27 31.14 -5.04
C LYS A 323 29.75 31.49 -5.19
N LYS A 324 30.65 30.52 -5.08
CA LYS A 324 32.10 30.72 -5.28
C LYS A 324 32.45 30.92 -6.75
N ALA A 325 31.84 30.17 -7.66
CA ALA A 325 32.11 30.25 -9.10
C ALA A 325 31.58 31.53 -9.76
N GLY A 326 30.62 32.21 -9.14
CA GLY A 326 30.06 33.48 -9.62
C GLY A 326 30.73 34.74 -9.07
N LYS A 327 31.78 34.61 -8.25
CA LYS A 327 32.65 35.69 -7.78
C LYS A 327 33.90 35.77 -8.65
#